data_AF-A0A194ANV4-F1
#
_entry.id   AF-A0A194ANV4-F1
#
_cell.length_a   1.000
_cell.length_b   1.000
_cell.length_c   1.000
_cell.angle_alpha   90.00
_cell.angle_beta   90.00
_cell.angle_gamma   90.00
#
_symmetry.space_group_name_H-M   'P 1'
#
loop_
_entity.id
_entity.type
_entity.pdbx_description
1 polymer ?
#
loop_
_entity_poly.entity_id
_entity_poly.type
_entity_poly.pdbx_seq_one_letter_code
_entity_poly.pdbx_strand_id
1 'polypeptide(L)'
;MESLSTGKRFVHVDGATSRRNLVNCAECCNEKNGCNHQLCNKTSLQTTPTYSRGHVCASCIRVANVSDCRSTICSEDEECFLEKTVTDQLTTEYNAGCRSKTICQIMEQLQGRKRSEEMSKSQGKRRTVVSCAECCADQDLCNKHLCGLV
;
A
#
# COMPACT_ATOMS: atom_id res chain seq x y z
N MET A 1 8.24 49.08 27.76
CA MET A 1 7.59 47.81 28.13
C MET A 1 6.20 47.84 27.53
N GLU A 2 6.03 47.28 26.33
CA GLU A 2 4.71 47.19 25.69
C GLU A 2 4.49 45.74 25.29
N SER A 3 3.73 45.04 26.13
CA SER A 3 3.15 43.74 25.82
C SER A 3 1.85 43.98 25.07
N LEU A 4 1.83 43.81 23.75
CA LEU A 4 0.59 43.67 23.00
C LEU A 4 0.37 42.20 22.64
N SER A 5 -0.62 41.64 23.33
CA SER A 5 -1.21 40.32 23.15
C SER A 5 -1.68 40.12 21.71
N THR A 6 -1.05 39.20 20.97
CA THR A 6 -1.53 38.75 19.67
C THR A 6 -2.64 37.72 19.88
N GLY A 7 -3.89 38.20 19.88
CA GLY A 7 -5.07 37.34 19.88
C GLY A 7 -5.06 36.38 18.69
N LYS A 8 -5.05 35.07 18.97
CA LYS A 8 -5.25 34.02 17.97
C LYS A 8 -6.67 34.11 17.43
N ARG A 9 -6.84 34.69 16.24
CA ARG A 9 -8.12 34.65 15.52
C ARG A 9 -8.16 33.35 14.72
N PHE A 10 -8.94 32.39 15.17
CA PHE A 10 -9.26 31.20 14.38
C PHE A 10 -10.19 31.63 13.24
N VAL A 11 -9.80 31.35 12.00
CA VAL A 11 -10.66 31.53 10.83
C VAL A 11 -11.70 30.42 10.87
N HIS A 12 -12.97 30.78 11.08
CA HIS A 12 -14.10 29.87 10.88
C HIS A 12 -14.26 29.71 9.36
N VAL A 13 -14.16 28.48 8.87
CA VAL A 13 -14.42 28.17 7.46
C VAL A 13 -15.76 27.45 7.41
N ASP A 14 -16.78 28.19 7.00
CA ASP A 14 -18.12 27.64 6.79
C ASP A 14 -18.11 26.64 5.63
N GLY A 15 -18.62 25.44 5.89
CA GLY A 15 -19.41 24.67 4.94
C GLY A 15 -18.70 23.91 3.80
N ALA A 16 -18.87 22.59 3.85
CA ALA A 16 -18.96 21.65 2.72
C ALA A 16 -17.66 21.18 2.02
N THR A 17 -17.30 19.94 2.37
CA THR A 17 -16.82 18.88 1.46
C THR A 17 -15.70 19.26 0.49
N SER A 18 -14.45 19.33 0.96
CA SER A 18 -13.30 19.10 0.09
C SER A 18 -12.09 18.65 0.89
N ARG A 19 -11.29 17.78 0.28
CA ARG A 19 -10.08 17.14 0.83
C ARG A 19 -9.32 18.13 1.71
N ARG A 20 -8.99 17.73 2.95
CA ARG A 20 -8.18 18.52 3.87
C ARG A 20 -6.87 18.91 3.17
N ASN A 21 -6.82 20.13 2.62
CA ASN A 21 -5.58 20.77 2.22
C ASN A 21 -4.79 20.95 3.50
N LEU A 22 -3.85 20.03 3.76
CA LEU A 22 -3.01 20.09 4.94
C LEU A 22 -2.10 21.30 4.78
N VAL A 23 -2.48 22.42 5.38
CA VAL A 23 -1.65 23.61 5.43
C VAL A 23 -0.55 23.35 6.46
N ASN A 24 0.64 22.99 5.99
CA ASN A 24 1.77 22.63 6.85
C ASN A 24 2.38 23.84 7.57
N CYS A 25 2.26 25.03 7.02
CA CYS A 25 2.62 26.29 7.67
C CYS A 25 1.99 27.46 6.91
N ALA A 26 1.50 28.46 7.65
CA ALA A 26 1.07 29.73 7.11
C ALA A 26 1.44 30.83 8.11
N GLU A 27 2.28 31.76 7.69
CA GLU A 27 2.68 32.91 8.49
C GLU A 27 2.47 34.19 7.66
N CYS A 28 2.16 35.28 8.35
CA CYS A 28 2.07 36.61 7.75
C CYS A 28 3.24 37.43 8.24
N CYS A 29 3.93 38.11 7.33
CA CYS A 29 4.93 39.10 7.67
C CYS A 29 4.46 40.49 7.23
N ASN A 30 4.77 41.49 8.05
CA ASN A 30 4.32 42.88 7.85
C ASN A 30 5.48 43.83 7.48
N GLU A 31 6.64 43.31 7.14
CA GLU A 31 7.78 44.13 6.71
C GLU A 31 7.68 44.46 5.21
N LYS A 32 8.12 45.68 4.84
CA LYS A 32 8.13 46.11 3.44
C LYS A 32 9.33 45.47 2.71
N ASN A 33 8.99 44.66 1.70
CA ASN A 33 9.85 43.93 0.75
C ASN A 33 10.41 42.59 1.23
N GLY A 34 9.94 41.51 0.58
CA GLY A 34 10.58 40.19 0.57
C GLY A 34 10.53 39.38 1.87
N CYS A 35 9.79 39.82 2.89
CA CYS A 35 9.80 39.18 4.21
C CYS A 35 9.30 37.73 4.21
N ASN A 36 8.58 37.32 3.16
CA ASN A 36 8.11 35.96 2.97
C ASN A 36 9.25 34.93 2.76
N HIS A 37 10.50 35.36 2.60
CA HIS A 37 11.67 34.49 2.42
C HIS A 37 12.14 33.76 3.69
N GLN A 38 11.69 34.21 4.88
CA GLN A 38 12.09 33.69 6.19
C GLN A 38 10.91 33.08 6.95
N LEU A 39 9.70 33.21 6.40
CA LEU A 39 8.51 32.59 6.94
C LEU A 39 8.60 31.07 6.81
N CYS A 40 8.04 30.35 7.77
CA CYS A 40 8.10 28.89 7.81
C CYS A 40 9.53 28.33 7.85
N ASN A 41 10.40 28.97 8.63
CA ASN A 41 11.81 28.58 8.84
C ASN A 41 11.91 27.09 9.25
N LYS A 42 12.41 26.26 8.33
CA LYS A 42 12.48 24.80 8.48
C LYS A 42 13.65 24.38 9.38
N THR A 43 13.49 24.54 10.69
CA THR A 43 14.39 23.87 11.67
C THR A 43 13.65 22.92 12.60
N SER A 44 12.39 22.60 12.32
CA SER A 44 11.71 21.49 12.98
C SER A 44 10.89 20.71 11.96
N LEU A 45 11.22 19.42 11.87
CA LEU A 45 10.68 18.38 10.98
C LEU A 45 11.10 18.50 9.51
N GLN A 46 12.35 18.10 9.24
CA GLN A 46 12.65 17.29 8.05
C GLN A 46 11.92 15.93 8.16
N THR A 47 10.60 15.95 8.09
CA THR A 47 9.87 14.92 7.40
C THR A 47 9.39 15.61 6.14
N THR A 48 10.25 15.70 5.12
CA THR A 48 9.69 15.52 3.78
C THR A 48 8.81 14.28 3.91
N PRO A 49 7.50 14.33 3.66
CA PRO A 49 6.81 13.08 3.43
C PRO A 49 7.64 12.46 2.30
N THR A 50 8.39 11.41 2.62
CA THR A 50 8.74 10.42 1.62
C THR A 50 7.37 9.99 1.16
N TYR A 51 6.87 10.66 0.12
CA TYR A 51 5.71 10.22 -0.59
C TYR A 51 6.20 8.91 -1.15
N SER A 52 5.92 7.84 -0.40
CA SER A 52 6.41 6.52 -0.75
C SER A 52 5.78 6.31 -2.10
N ARG A 53 6.58 6.38 -3.16
CA ARG A 53 6.09 6.02 -4.49
C ARG A 53 5.57 4.61 -4.28
N GLY A 54 4.27 4.44 -4.48
CA GLY A 54 3.62 3.14 -4.30
C GLY A 54 4.44 2.05 -4.97
N HIS A 55 4.52 0.88 -4.36
CA HIS A 55 5.33 -0.22 -4.90
C HIS A 55 4.77 -0.68 -6.24
N VAL A 56 5.65 -0.90 -7.22
CA VAL A 56 5.23 -1.43 -8.52
C VAL A 56 5.10 -2.95 -8.41
N CYS A 57 3.97 -3.51 -8.79
CA CYS A 57 3.69 -4.94 -8.71
C CYS A 57 3.19 -5.51 -10.03
N ALA A 58 3.37 -6.81 -10.25
CA ALA A 58 2.69 -7.50 -11.35
C ALA A 58 1.19 -7.63 -11.03
N SER A 59 0.33 -7.43 -12.04
CA SER A 59 -1.13 -7.53 -11.93
C SER A 59 -1.78 -8.21 -13.12
N CYS A 60 -2.62 -9.19 -12.81
CA CYS A 60 -3.30 -10.07 -13.77
C CYS A 60 -4.32 -10.95 -13.04
N ILE A 61 -5.25 -11.50 -13.80
CA ILE A 61 -6.28 -12.42 -13.31
C ILE A 61 -6.28 -13.64 -14.23
N ARG A 62 -6.13 -14.83 -13.63
CA ARG A 62 -6.18 -16.14 -14.28
C ARG A 62 -5.33 -16.25 -15.55
N VAL A 63 -4.06 -15.91 -15.44
CA VAL A 63 -3.10 -16.09 -16.54
C VAL A 63 -2.31 -17.39 -16.37
N ALA A 64 -1.83 -17.94 -17.48
CA ALA A 64 -1.00 -19.15 -17.47
C ALA A 64 0.43 -18.87 -16.98
N ASN A 65 0.99 -17.68 -17.26
CA ASN A 65 2.32 -17.28 -16.84
C ASN A 65 2.31 -15.89 -16.20
N VAL A 66 3.05 -15.72 -15.11
CA VAL A 66 3.16 -14.42 -14.40
C VAL A 66 3.87 -13.36 -15.26
N SER A 67 4.67 -13.78 -16.24
CA SER A 67 5.28 -12.89 -17.22
C SER A 67 4.27 -12.13 -18.08
N ASP A 68 3.05 -12.67 -18.23
CA ASP A 68 1.96 -12.05 -19.01
C ASP A 68 1.25 -10.92 -18.24
N CYS A 69 1.60 -10.73 -16.97
CA CYS A 69 1.00 -9.73 -16.10
C CYS A 69 1.52 -8.32 -16.40
N ARG A 70 0.62 -7.34 -16.34
CA ARG A 70 0.98 -5.91 -16.46
C ARG A 70 1.53 -5.38 -15.15
N SER A 71 2.19 -4.23 -15.17
CA SER A 71 2.59 -3.53 -13.94
C SER A 71 1.44 -2.66 -13.40
N THR A 72 1.28 -2.63 -12.08
CA THR A 72 0.40 -1.70 -11.35
C THR A 72 1.16 -1.04 -10.21
N ILE A 73 0.68 0.09 -9.70
CA ILE A 73 1.23 0.76 -8.51
C ILE A 73 0.28 0.49 -7.34
N CYS A 74 0.81 -0.02 -6.23
CA CYS A 74 0.06 -0.29 -5.02
C CYS A 74 0.10 0.87 -4.04
N SER A 75 -0.93 0.99 -3.20
CA SER A 75 -1.00 2.03 -2.16
C SER A 75 0.00 1.75 -1.01
N GLU A 76 0.22 2.73 -0.12
CA GLU A 76 1.12 2.54 1.03
C GLU A 76 0.67 1.43 2.00
N ASP A 77 -0.64 1.14 2.05
CA ASP A 77 -1.22 0.09 2.88
C ASP A 77 -1.31 -1.28 2.16
N GLU A 78 -0.71 -1.39 0.98
CA GLU A 78 -0.74 -2.57 0.14
C GLU A 78 0.67 -3.10 -0.18
N GLU A 79 0.74 -4.37 -0.53
CA GLU A 79 1.95 -5.12 -0.91
C GLU A 79 1.68 -5.90 -2.18
N CYS A 80 2.75 -6.30 -2.88
CA CYS A 80 2.63 -7.14 -4.05
C CYS A 80 2.20 -8.54 -3.62
N PHE A 81 1.21 -9.10 -4.32
CA PHE A 81 0.64 -10.40 -4.01
C PHE A 81 0.68 -11.32 -5.24
N LEU A 82 0.90 -12.61 -5.01
CA LEU A 82 0.75 -13.67 -6.00
C LEU A 82 -0.02 -14.85 -5.42
N GLU A 83 -1.02 -15.31 -6.16
CA GLU A 83 -1.73 -16.56 -5.92
C GLU A 83 -1.50 -17.52 -7.10
N LYS A 84 -1.14 -18.76 -6.78
CA LYS A 84 -1.06 -19.88 -7.72
C LYS A 84 -2.17 -20.86 -7.42
N THR A 85 -2.97 -21.15 -8.43
CA THR A 85 -4.17 -21.96 -8.30
C THR A 85 -4.17 -23.09 -9.33
N VAL A 86 -4.58 -24.29 -8.91
CA VAL A 86 -4.80 -25.44 -9.80
C VAL A 86 -6.29 -25.60 -10.03
N THR A 87 -6.72 -25.51 -11.29
CA THR A 87 -8.13 -25.62 -11.69
C THR A 87 -8.62 -27.06 -11.63
N ASP A 88 -9.93 -27.24 -11.80
CA ASP A 88 -10.56 -28.55 -11.99
C ASP A 88 -10.11 -29.27 -13.26
N GLN A 89 -9.58 -28.52 -14.24
CA GLN A 89 -8.98 -29.04 -15.46
C GLN A 89 -7.50 -29.38 -15.30
N LEU A 90 -6.97 -29.35 -14.07
CA LEU A 90 -5.55 -29.56 -13.76
C LEU A 90 -4.62 -28.54 -14.43
N THR A 91 -5.16 -27.38 -14.84
CA THR A 91 -4.35 -26.26 -15.34
C THR A 91 -3.91 -25.37 -14.19
N THR A 92 -2.73 -24.77 -14.32
CA THR A 92 -2.26 -23.76 -13.36
C THR A 92 -2.67 -22.37 -13.84
N GLU A 93 -3.25 -21.58 -12.95
CA GLU A 93 -3.59 -20.18 -13.17
C GLU A 93 -2.95 -19.31 -12.09
N TYR A 94 -2.55 -18.10 -12.47
CA TYR A 94 -1.97 -17.11 -11.58
C TYR A 94 -2.87 -15.87 -11.47
N ASN A 95 -3.03 -15.39 -10.23
CA ASN A 95 -3.63 -14.09 -9.93
C ASN A 95 -2.59 -13.23 -9.22
N ALA A 96 -2.35 -12.02 -9.71
CA ALA A 96 -1.36 -11.11 -9.12
C ALA A 96 -1.94 -9.70 -8.98
N GLY A 97 -1.44 -8.94 -8.01
CA GLY A 97 -1.81 -7.54 -7.86
C GLY A 97 -1.42 -6.97 -6.50
N CYS A 98 -2.14 -5.93 -6.08
CA CYS A 98 -2.01 -5.32 -4.78
C CYS A 98 -2.90 -6.03 -3.75
N ARG A 99 -2.38 -6.20 -2.54
CA ARG A 99 -3.13 -6.77 -1.42
C ARG A 99 -2.83 -5.98 -0.16
N SER A 100 -3.83 -5.79 0.69
CA SER A 100 -3.65 -5.12 1.98
C SER A 100 -2.57 -5.81 2.83
N LYS A 101 -1.70 -5.01 3.45
CA LYS A 101 -0.68 -5.45 4.42
C LYS A 101 -1.28 -6.33 5.52
N THR A 102 -2.46 -5.95 6.03
CA THR A 102 -3.17 -6.73 7.06
C THR A 102 -3.50 -8.14 6.57
N ILE A 103 -3.95 -8.29 5.32
CA ILE A 103 -4.26 -9.61 4.75
C ILE A 103 -2.98 -10.41 4.53
N CYS A 104 -1.91 -9.77 4.07
CA CYS A 104 -0.59 -10.40 3.93
C CYS A 104 -0.06 -10.94 5.26
N GLN A 105 -0.14 -10.15 6.33
CA GLN A 105 0.23 -10.58 7.69
C GLN A 105 -0.61 -11.77 8.18
N ILE A 106 -1.92 -11.76 7.94
CA ILE A 106 -2.79 -12.88 8.31
C ILE A 106 -2.38 -14.14 7.54
N MET A 107 -2.10 -14.04 6.24
CA MET A 107 -1.68 -15.19 5.43
C MET A 107 -0.37 -15.80 5.93
N GLU A 108 0.62 -14.97 6.28
CA GLU A 108 1.88 -15.43 6.86
C GLU A 108 1.66 -16.19 8.19
N GLN A 109 0.80 -15.67 9.07
CA GLN A 109 0.45 -16.32 10.33
C GLN A 109 -0.27 -17.66 10.14
N LEU A 110 -1.12 -17.77 9.11
CA LEU A 110 -1.83 -19.01 8.79
C LEU A 110 -0.92 -20.06 8.15
N GLN A 111 0.09 -19.64 7.38
CA GLN A 111 1.09 -20.54 6.78
C GLN A 111 2.07 -21.09 7.81
N GLY A 112 2.44 -20.29 8.83
CA GLY A 112 3.29 -20.71 9.95
C GLY A 112 2.63 -21.76 10.86
N ARG A 113 1.29 -21.85 10.87
CA ARG A 113 0.54 -22.94 11.50
C ARG A 113 0.53 -24.15 10.57
N LYS A 114 1.69 -24.81 10.42
CA LYS A 114 1.81 -26.03 9.64
C LYS A 114 0.67 -27.01 9.97
N ARG A 115 -0.15 -27.25 8.94
CA ARG A 115 -0.69 -28.56 8.52
C ARG A 115 -0.50 -29.66 9.57
N SER A 116 -1.48 -29.86 10.44
CA SER A 116 -1.86 -31.24 10.71
C SER A 116 -2.32 -31.81 9.37
N GLU A 117 -1.68 -32.89 8.94
CA GLU A 117 -2.03 -33.65 7.74
C GLU A 117 -3.41 -34.34 7.91
N GLU A 118 -4.46 -33.56 8.15
CA GLU A 118 -5.82 -34.05 7.97
C GLU A 118 -6.14 -33.84 6.50
N MET A 119 -5.59 -34.75 5.70
CA MET A 119 -5.99 -35.00 4.32
C MET A 119 -7.48 -35.36 4.35
N SER A 120 -8.32 -34.33 4.34
CA SER A 120 -9.76 -34.46 4.27
C SER A 120 -10.09 -35.17 2.96
N LYS A 121 -10.32 -36.48 3.07
CA LYS A 121 -11.05 -37.32 2.11
C LYS A 121 -12.44 -36.70 1.90
N SER A 122 -12.50 -35.61 1.13
CA SER A 122 -13.74 -35.14 0.55
C SER A 122 -13.78 -35.68 -0.88
N GLN A 123 -14.30 -36.90 -0.98
CA GLN A 123 -14.77 -37.45 -2.23
C GLN A 123 -15.73 -36.44 -2.89
N GLY A 124 -15.46 -36.08 -4.15
CA GLY A 124 -16.56 -35.76 -5.06
C GLY A 124 -16.83 -34.28 -5.40
N LYS A 125 -15.81 -33.43 -5.58
CA LYS A 125 -15.91 -32.31 -6.54
C LYS A 125 -14.52 -31.81 -6.90
N ARG A 126 -14.13 -31.85 -8.18
CA ARG A 126 -12.92 -31.15 -8.65
C ARG A 126 -13.13 -29.66 -8.37
N ARG A 127 -12.47 -29.14 -7.34
CA ARG A 127 -12.53 -27.73 -6.96
C ARG A 127 -11.20 -27.11 -7.32
N THR A 128 -11.26 -25.86 -7.75
CA THR A 128 -10.10 -24.97 -7.85
C THR A 128 -9.38 -24.92 -6.50
N VAL A 129 -8.11 -25.34 -6.46
CA VAL A 129 -7.28 -25.41 -5.24
C VAL A 129 -6.23 -24.30 -5.28
N VAL A 130 -6.21 -23.45 -4.28
CA VAL A 130 -5.11 -22.49 -4.08
C VAL A 130 -3.90 -23.29 -3.61
N SER A 131 -2.88 -23.38 -4.47
CA SER A 131 -1.64 -24.11 -4.20
C SER A 131 -0.63 -23.24 -3.45
N CYS A 132 -0.67 -21.92 -3.63
CA CYS A 132 0.19 -20.96 -2.97
C CYS A 132 -0.45 -19.57 -3.00
N ALA A 133 -0.21 -18.77 -1.98
CA ALA A 133 -0.63 -17.37 -1.89
C ALA A 133 0.39 -16.61 -1.03
N GLU A 134 1.17 -15.71 -1.61
CA GLU A 134 2.29 -15.04 -0.94
C GLU A 134 2.26 -13.53 -1.19
N CYS A 135 2.85 -12.77 -0.28
CA CYS A 135 3.05 -11.32 -0.41
C CYS A 135 4.53 -10.95 -0.30
N CYS A 136 4.91 -9.81 -0.87
CA CYS A 136 6.23 -9.22 -0.77
C CYS A 136 6.18 -7.69 -0.91
N ALA A 137 7.18 -7.00 -0.34
CA ALA A 137 7.30 -5.55 -0.33
C ALA A 137 8.77 -5.06 -0.42
N ASP A 138 9.69 -5.97 -0.71
CA ASP A 138 11.13 -5.75 -0.69
C ASP A 138 11.65 -5.01 -1.93
N GLN A 139 10.99 -5.20 -3.10
CA GLN A 139 11.37 -4.57 -4.36
C GLN A 139 10.19 -4.47 -5.34
N ASP A 140 10.36 -3.65 -6.38
CA ASP A 140 9.42 -3.59 -7.49
C ASP A 140 9.33 -4.94 -8.21
N LEU A 141 8.11 -5.35 -8.56
CA LEU A 141 7.76 -6.60 -9.22
C LEU A 141 8.23 -7.85 -8.43
N CYS A 142 8.44 -7.74 -7.12
CA CYS A 142 8.86 -8.88 -6.28
C CYS A 142 7.93 -10.09 -6.42
N ASN A 143 6.63 -9.85 -6.67
CA ASN A 143 5.64 -10.91 -6.80
C ASN A 143 5.79 -11.78 -8.06
N LYS A 144 6.78 -11.50 -8.93
CA LYS A 144 7.15 -12.39 -10.04
C LYS A 144 7.98 -13.60 -9.63
N HIS A 145 8.60 -13.58 -8.45
CA HIS A 145 9.47 -14.65 -7.94
C HIS A 145 8.84 -15.43 -6.77
N LEU A 146 7.56 -15.16 -6.47
CA LEU A 146 6.82 -15.85 -5.42
C LEU A 146 6.31 -17.22 -5.88
N CYS A 147 5.83 -18.02 -4.93
CA CYS A 147 5.23 -19.33 -5.19
C CYS A 147 6.12 -20.31 -5.97
N GLY A 148 7.44 -20.26 -5.69
CA GLY A 148 8.45 -21.13 -6.31
C GLY A 148 8.75 -20.80 -7.78
N LEU A 149 8.41 -19.59 -8.22
CA LEU A 149 8.86 -19.06 -9.51
C LEU A 149 10.32 -18.58 -9.39
N VAL A 150 11.13 -18.88 -10.41
CA VAL A 150 12.54 -18.44 -10.52
C VAL A 150 12.65 -17.25 -11.47
#